data_AF-A0A9E1W540-F1
#
_entry.id   AF-A0A9E1W540-F1
#
_cell.length_a   1.000
_cell.length_b   1.000
_cell.length_c   1.000
_cell.angle_alpha   90.00
_cell.angle_beta   90.00
_cell.angle_gamma   90.00
#
_symmetry.space_group_name_H-M   'P 1'
#
loop_
_entity.id
_entity.type
_entity.pdbx_description
1 polymer ?
#
loop_
_entity_poly.entity_id
_entity_poly.type
_entity_poly.pdbx_seq_one_letter_code
_entity_poly.pdbx_strand_id
1 'polypeptide(L)'
;MPFAADSCVFAGCDLSVTDVIGVRNSLFVNCKLRGTRFGRYIRNVVFDGCQLAECSFRMMALETVTFEACQLVGSDFYESSLTQIVFPGSSIEGVGFDRCALTDVDLTGASDLRIGDPRTLAGAAICETQAPLVARRLAELSGIDVRDC
;
A
#
# COMPACT_ATOMS: atom_id res chain seq x y z
N MET A 1 -16.83 -0.13 -16.98
CA MET A 1 -17.95 0.24 -16.08
C MET A 1 -17.43 0.12 -14.66
N PRO A 2 -17.58 1.13 -13.81
CA PRO A 2 -17.13 1.05 -12.43
C PRO A 2 -18.02 0.09 -11.62
N PHE A 3 -17.44 -0.65 -10.66
CA PHE A 3 -18.21 -1.58 -9.81
C PHE A 3 -17.92 -1.38 -8.33
N ALA A 4 -18.82 -1.87 -7.47
CA ALA A 4 -18.60 -2.02 -6.04
C ALA A 4 -18.77 -3.49 -5.64
N ALA A 5 -18.08 -3.92 -4.58
CA ALA A 5 -18.17 -5.30 -4.10
C ALA A 5 -18.35 -5.34 -2.58
N ASP A 6 -19.18 -6.28 -2.13
CA ASP A 6 -19.38 -6.60 -0.72
C ASP A 6 -19.54 -8.11 -0.60
N SER A 7 -18.81 -8.72 0.34
CA SER A 7 -18.90 -10.16 0.62
C SER A 7 -18.56 -11.02 -0.61
N CYS A 8 -17.53 -10.60 -1.36
CA CYS A 8 -17.09 -11.26 -2.59
C CYS A 8 -15.71 -11.92 -2.42
N VAL A 9 -15.49 -12.98 -3.21
CA VAL A 9 -14.16 -13.56 -3.42
C VAL A 9 -13.82 -13.44 -4.89
N PHE A 10 -12.70 -12.79 -5.19
CA PHE A 10 -12.10 -12.71 -6.52
C PHE A 10 -10.84 -13.55 -6.51
N ALA A 11 -10.76 -14.56 -7.38
CA ALA A 11 -9.63 -15.48 -7.43
C ALA A 11 -9.09 -15.55 -8.87
N GLY A 12 -7.81 -15.22 -9.05
CA GLY A 12 -7.15 -15.26 -10.36
C GLY A 12 -7.72 -14.26 -11.38
N CYS A 13 -8.47 -13.25 -10.93
CA CYS A 13 -9.11 -12.29 -11.81
C CYS A 13 -8.10 -11.28 -12.38
N ASP A 14 -8.27 -10.93 -13.64
CA ASP A 14 -7.63 -9.74 -14.20
C ASP A 14 -8.61 -8.56 -14.11
N LEU A 15 -8.26 -7.63 -13.23
CA LEU A 15 -8.99 -6.41 -12.92
C LEU A 15 -8.13 -5.18 -13.25
N SER A 16 -7.10 -5.35 -14.07
CA SER A 16 -6.21 -4.26 -14.48
C SER A 16 -7.00 -3.14 -15.15
N VAL A 17 -6.59 -1.89 -14.90
CA VAL A 17 -7.19 -0.67 -15.47
C VAL A 17 -8.70 -0.58 -15.24
N THR A 18 -9.18 -1.17 -14.14
CA THR A 18 -10.60 -1.16 -13.76
C THR A 18 -10.88 -0.07 -12.73
N ASP A 19 -12.12 0.42 -12.76
CA ASP A 19 -12.62 1.39 -11.79
C ASP A 19 -13.43 0.68 -10.71
N VAL A 20 -12.95 0.78 -9.47
CA VAL A 20 -13.58 0.17 -8.30
C VAL A 20 -14.08 1.29 -7.40
N ILE A 21 -15.40 1.40 -7.27
CA ILE A 21 -16.05 2.43 -6.45
C ILE A 21 -15.75 2.17 -4.98
N GLY A 22 -15.87 0.93 -4.52
CA GLY A 22 -15.56 0.57 -3.15
C GLY A 22 -15.71 -0.92 -2.90
N VAL A 23 -14.99 -1.41 -1.90
CA VAL A 23 -14.99 -2.83 -1.54
C VAL A 23 -15.14 -3.00 -0.04
N ARG A 24 -15.97 -3.96 0.39
CA ARG A 24 -16.06 -4.39 1.78
C ARG A 24 -16.08 -5.89 1.94
N ASN A 25 -15.59 -6.37 3.08
CA ASN A 25 -15.74 -7.77 3.51
C ASN A 25 -15.37 -8.78 2.42
N SER A 26 -14.33 -8.49 1.64
CA SER A 26 -14.02 -9.21 0.41
C SER A 26 -12.57 -9.66 0.39
N LEU A 27 -12.30 -10.64 -0.45
CA LEU A 27 -10.98 -11.25 -0.61
C LEU A 27 -10.60 -11.23 -2.09
N PHE A 28 -9.37 -10.80 -2.38
CA PHE A 28 -8.73 -10.92 -3.68
C PHE A 28 -7.54 -11.87 -3.55
N VAL A 29 -7.54 -12.96 -4.32
CA VAL A 29 -6.47 -13.97 -4.29
C VAL A 29 -5.85 -14.07 -5.67
N ASN A 30 -4.54 -13.83 -5.76
CA ASN A 30 -3.75 -13.94 -6.99
C ASN A 30 -4.33 -13.12 -8.17
N CYS A 31 -4.89 -11.95 -7.86
CA CYS A 31 -5.49 -11.06 -8.85
C CYS A 31 -4.46 -10.09 -9.46
N LYS A 32 -4.67 -9.73 -10.72
CA LYS A 32 -3.95 -8.65 -11.39
C LYS A 32 -4.77 -7.37 -11.29
N LEU A 33 -4.22 -6.34 -10.67
CA LEU A 33 -4.88 -5.07 -10.39
C LEU A 33 -4.06 -3.90 -10.95
N ARG A 34 -3.22 -4.14 -11.98
CA ARG A 34 -2.32 -3.11 -12.48
C ARG A 34 -3.11 -1.90 -12.99
N GLY A 35 -2.80 -0.71 -12.52
CA GLY A 35 -3.48 0.52 -12.95
C GLY A 35 -4.93 0.63 -12.48
N THR A 36 -5.40 -0.24 -11.58
CA THR A 36 -6.76 -0.18 -11.03
C THR A 36 -6.95 1.09 -10.19
N ARG A 37 -8.08 1.77 -10.38
CA ARG A 37 -8.44 2.99 -9.63
C ARG A 37 -9.51 2.66 -8.60
N PHE A 38 -9.17 2.82 -7.33
CA PHE A 38 -10.09 2.69 -6.20
C PHE A 38 -10.60 4.07 -5.79
N GLY A 39 -11.93 4.21 -5.57
CA GLY A 39 -12.57 5.53 -5.61
C GLY A 39 -13.24 6.04 -4.33
N ARG A 40 -13.58 5.20 -3.35
CA ARG A 40 -14.35 5.66 -2.18
C ARG A 40 -13.93 5.05 -0.85
N TYR A 41 -13.92 3.73 -0.74
CA TYR A 41 -13.51 3.04 0.48
C TYR A 41 -13.04 1.61 0.21
N ILE A 42 -12.17 1.12 1.09
CA ILE A 42 -11.84 -0.31 1.22
C ILE A 42 -11.94 -0.64 2.72
N ARG A 43 -12.83 -1.57 3.11
CA ARG A 43 -13.01 -1.93 4.52
C ARG A 43 -13.09 -3.43 4.73
N ASN A 44 -12.31 -3.97 5.65
CA ASN A 44 -12.26 -5.42 5.92
C ASN A 44 -11.95 -6.20 4.65
N VAL A 45 -10.83 -5.88 4.00
CA VAL A 45 -10.43 -6.51 2.73
C VAL A 45 -9.05 -7.12 2.86
N VAL A 46 -8.90 -8.29 2.28
CA VAL A 46 -7.60 -8.95 2.12
C VAL A 46 -7.26 -9.01 0.64
N PHE A 47 -6.06 -8.55 0.30
CA PHE A 47 -5.39 -8.82 -0.95
C PHE A 47 -4.29 -9.83 -0.65
N ASP A 48 -4.37 -11.02 -1.24
CA ASP A 48 -3.43 -12.12 -1.06
C ASP A 48 -2.79 -12.46 -2.42
N GLY A 49 -1.46 -12.38 -2.51
CA GLY A 49 -0.72 -12.69 -3.73
C GLY A 49 -1.04 -11.77 -4.92
N CYS A 50 -1.55 -10.55 -4.67
CA CYS A 50 -2.04 -9.66 -5.71
C CYS A 50 -0.93 -8.77 -6.32
N GLN A 51 -1.07 -8.47 -7.61
CA GLN A 51 -0.22 -7.51 -8.32
C GLN A 51 -0.90 -6.15 -8.37
N LEU A 52 -0.43 -5.22 -7.56
CA LEU A 52 -1.01 -3.89 -7.34
C LEU A 52 -0.12 -2.78 -7.91
N ALA A 53 0.51 -3.03 -9.06
CA ALA A 53 1.36 -2.03 -9.69
C ALA A 53 0.53 -0.83 -10.19
N GLU A 54 0.98 0.39 -9.94
CA GLU A 54 0.38 1.64 -10.45
C GLU A 54 -1.10 1.81 -10.05
N CYS A 55 -1.53 1.20 -8.95
CA CYS A 55 -2.88 1.39 -8.43
C CYS A 55 -3.05 2.80 -7.86
N SER A 56 -4.23 3.36 -8.05
CA SER A 56 -4.64 4.62 -7.41
C SER A 56 -5.54 4.32 -6.23
N PHE A 57 -5.07 4.66 -5.02
CA PHE A 57 -5.83 4.67 -3.78
C PHE A 57 -6.02 6.10 -3.25
N ARG A 58 -5.98 7.11 -4.12
CA ARG A 58 -5.96 8.53 -3.73
C ARG A 58 -7.28 8.97 -3.11
N MET A 59 -7.21 9.84 -2.10
CA MET A 59 -8.36 10.45 -1.42
C MET A 59 -9.37 9.41 -0.89
N MET A 60 -8.87 8.29 -0.38
CA MET A 60 -9.68 7.17 0.09
C MET A 60 -9.70 7.02 1.61
N ALA A 61 -10.72 6.31 2.10
CA ALA A 61 -10.73 5.73 3.44
C ALA A 61 -10.47 4.22 3.35
N LEU A 62 -9.32 3.79 3.89
CA LEU A 62 -8.95 2.39 4.04
C LEU A 62 -9.00 2.01 5.53
N GLU A 63 -9.72 0.94 5.86
CA GLU A 63 -9.91 0.49 7.24
C GLU A 63 -9.82 -1.04 7.32
N THR A 64 -8.93 -1.57 8.15
CA THR A 64 -8.74 -3.03 8.31
C THR A 64 -8.46 -3.69 6.95
N VAL A 65 -7.30 -3.37 6.36
CA VAL A 65 -6.88 -3.90 5.06
C VAL A 65 -5.55 -4.64 5.20
N THR A 66 -5.50 -5.85 4.68
CA THR A 66 -4.28 -6.66 4.64
C THR A 66 -3.81 -6.79 3.19
N PHE A 67 -2.55 -6.44 2.96
CA PHE A 67 -1.82 -6.74 1.73
C PHE A 67 -0.83 -7.86 2.04
N GLU A 68 -1.25 -9.10 1.86
CA GLU A 68 -0.45 -10.30 2.11
C GLU A 68 0.23 -10.78 0.82
N ALA A 69 1.54 -10.97 0.87
CA ALA A 69 2.34 -11.46 -0.26
C ALA A 69 2.11 -10.69 -1.58
N CYS A 70 1.82 -9.39 -1.48
CA CYS A 70 1.46 -8.55 -2.61
C CYS A 70 2.68 -7.80 -3.18
N GLN A 71 2.56 -7.37 -4.44
CA GLN A 71 3.53 -6.49 -5.07
C GLN A 71 2.91 -5.12 -5.28
N LEU A 72 3.36 -4.13 -4.51
CA LEU A 72 2.94 -2.73 -4.62
C LEU A 72 4.07 -1.92 -5.25
N VAL A 73 3.98 -1.68 -6.55
CA VAL A 73 4.98 -0.90 -7.29
C VAL A 73 4.32 0.37 -7.81
N GLY A 74 4.75 1.55 -7.36
CA GLY A 74 4.22 2.83 -7.81
C GLY A 74 2.75 3.07 -7.45
N SER A 75 2.22 2.35 -6.45
CA SER A 75 0.87 2.62 -5.93
C SER A 75 0.83 3.97 -5.19
N ASP A 76 -0.27 4.70 -5.36
CA ASP A 76 -0.43 6.05 -4.83
C ASP A 76 -1.58 6.13 -3.82
N PHE A 77 -1.28 6.45 -2.55
CA PHE A 77 -2.25 6.64 -1.48
C PHE A 77 -2.56 8.12 -1.19
N TYR A 78 -2.07 9.06 -2.00
CA TYR A 78 -2.15 10.51 -1.75
C TYR A 78 -3.48 10.99 -1.11
N GLU A 79 -3.37 11.74 -0.01
CA GLU A 79 -4.49 12.36 0.72
C GLU A 79 -5.53 11.37 1.27
N SER A 80 -5.10 10.15 1.64
CA SER A 80 -5.98 9.11 2.18
C SER A 80 -5.89 8.96 3.69
N SER A 81 -6.92 8.36 4.29
CA SER A 81 -6.90 7.88 5.66
C SER A 81 -6.70 6.37 5.66
N LEU A 82 -5.67 5.92 6.37
CA LEU A 82 -5.26 4.52 6.50
C LEU A 82 -5.36 4.13 7.97
N THR A 83 -6.31 3.25 8.30
CA THR A 83 -6.55 2.75 9.67
C THR A 83 -6.41 1.24 9.71
N GLN A 84 -5.53 0.71 10.57
CA GLN A 84 -5.30 -0.74 10.72
C GLN A 84 -4.92 -1.42 9.40
N ILE A 85 -3.79 -1.01 8.83
CA ILE A 85 -3.30 -1.52 7.54
C ILE A 85 -2.01 -2.28 7.76
N VAL A 86 -1.90 -3.47 7.18
CA VAL A 86 -0.73 -4.35 7.32
C VAL A 86 -0.25 -4.87 5.97
N PHE A 87 1.06 -5.11 5.83
CA PHE A 87 1.71 -5.54 4.59
C PHE A 87 2.59 -6.80 4.71
N PRO A 88 2.13 -7.90 5.33
CA PRO A 88 2.98 -9.07 5.57
C PRO A 88 3.48 -9.72 4.27
N GLY A 89 4.80 -9.89 4.15
CA GLY A 89 5.42 -10.55 2.99
C GLY A 89 5.29 -9.78 1.67
N SER A 90 4.80 -8.53 1.71
CA SER A 90 4.61 -7.71 0.51
C SER A 90 5.88 -6.93 0.15
N SER A 91 6.09 -6.63 -1.13
CA SER A 91 7.10 -5.68 -1.57
C SER A 91 6.49 -4.30 -1.83
N ILE A 92 7.15 -3.24 -1.35
CA ILE A 92 6.64 -1.87 -1.40
C ILE A 92 7.66 -0.96 -2.08
N GLU A 93 7.55 -0.82 -3.40
CA GLU A 93 8.46 -0.01 -4.20
C GLU A 93 7.77 1.23 -4.78
N GLY A 94 8.35 2.40 -4.57
CA GLY A 94 7.87 3.66 -5.15
C GLY A 94 6.48 4.05 -4.66
N VAL A 95 6.06 3.57 -3.49
CA VAL A 95 4.74 3.88 -2.91
C VAL A 95 4.80 5.22 -2.17
N GLY A 96 3.79 6.05 -2.39
CA GLY A 96 3.63 7.36 -1.76
C GLY A 96 2.52 7.38 -0.71
N PHE A 97 2.83 7.97 0.45
CA PHE A 97 1.87 8.24 1.54
C PHE A 97 1.69 9.75 1.79
N ASP A 98 1.92 10.57 0.76
CA ASP A 98 1.82 12.03 0.85
C ASP A 98 0.44 12.47 1.36
N ARG A 99 0.45 13.35 2.37
CA ARG A 99 -0.75 13.88 3.03
C ARG A 99 -1.70 12.80 3.59
N CYS A 100 -1.18 11.60 3.86
CA CYS A 100 -1.99 10.56 4.47
C CYS A 100 -2.11 10.73 5.99
N ALA A 101 -3.24 10.31 6.54
CA ALA A 101 -3.40 10.09 7.97
C ALA A 101 -3.22 8.60 8.25
N LEU A 102 -2.14 8.22 8.94
CA LEU A 102 -1.83 6.84 9.30
C LEU A 102 -2.22 6.59 10.76
N THR A 103 -3.05 5.58 11.01
CA THR A 103 -3.41 5.11 12.36
C THR A 103 -3.28 3.59 12.37
N ASP A 104 -2.40 3.06 13.24
CA ASP A 104 -2.11 1.62 13.31
C ASP A 104 -1.71 1.01 11.95
N VAL A 105 -0.79 1.67 11.24
CA VAL A 105 -0.23 1.16 9.98
C VAL A 105 1.07 0.42 10.28
N ASP A 106 1.17 -0.83 9.87
CA ASP A 106 2.32 -1.70 10.14
C ASP A 106 2.99 -2.18 8.85
N LEU A 107 4.23 -1.74 8.64
CA LEU A 107 5.08 -2.09 7.52
C LEU A 107 6.11 -3.16 7.89
N THR A 108 6.18 -3.66 9.13
CA THR A 108 7.25 -4.52 9.67
C THR A 108 7.53 -5.78 8.83
N GLY A 109 6.50 -6.36 8.21
CA GLY A 109 6.60 -7.55 7.35
C GLY A 109 6.86 -7.25 5.87
N ALA A 110 6.96 -5.99 5.47
CA ALA A 110 7.20 -5.60 4.09
C ALA A 110 8.68 -5.60 3.72
N SER A 111 8.96 -5.91 2.46
CA SER A 111 10.29 -5.88 1.85
C SER A 111 10.42 -4.72 0.86
N ASP A 112 11.66 -4.44 0.44
CA ASP A 112 11.98 -3.44 -0.60
C ASP A 112 11.38 -2.05 -0.36
N LEU A 113 11.28 -1.62 0.91
CA LEU A 113 10.64 -0.38 1.35
C LEU A 113 11.26 0.89 0.74
N ARG A 114 10.96 1.14 -0.54
CA ARG A 114 11.48 2.27 -1.34
C ARG A 114 10.41 3.34 -1.40
N ILE A 115 10.28 4.08 -0.30
CA ILE A 115 9.28 5.14 -0.16
C ILE A 115 9.88 6.48 -0.61
N GLY A 116 9.05 7.33 -1.22
CA GLY A 116 9.44 8.65 -1.71
C GLY A 116 10.06 9.52 -0.62
N ASP A 117 9.22 10.00 0.30
CA ASP A 117 9.61 10.76 1.49
C ASP A 117 9.24 9.98 2.77
N PRO A 118 10.22 9.42 3.51
CA PRO A 118 9.93 8.66 4.71
C PRO A 118 9.29 9.46 5.84
N ARG A 119 9.30 10.80 5.80
CA ARG A 119 8.56 11.63 6.78
C ARG A 119 7.05 11.43 6.67
N THR A 120 6.57 10.94 5.52
CA THR A 120 5.15 10.59 5.31
C THR A 120 4.72 9.34 6.11
N LEU A 121 5.67 8.58 6.66
CA LEU A 121 5.41 7.42 7.51
C LEU A 121 5.13 7.75 8.98
N ALA A 122 4.93 9.03 9.33
CA ALA A 122 4.62 9.40 10.70
C ALA A 122 3.40 8.63 11.22
N GLY A 123 3.58 7.88 12.32
CA GLY A 123 2.54 7.02 12.91
C GLY A 123 2.54 5.57 12.40
N ALA A 124 3.37 5.22 11.42
CA ALA A 124 3.55 3.83 10.98
C ALA A 124 4.61 3.10 11.81
N ALA A 125 4.44 1.79 11.95
CA ALA A 125 5.44 0.88 12.52
C ALA A 125 6.32 0.30 11.40
N ILE A 126 7.62 0.18 11.69
CA ILE A 126 8.60 -0.56 10.89
C ILE A 126 9.38 -1.49 11.83
N CYS A 127 9.98 -2.55 11.32
CA CYS A 127 10.86 -3.40 12.12
C CYS A 127 12.28 -2.82 12.16
N GLU A 128 13.08 -3.26 13.13
CA GLU A 128 14.46 -2.78 13.31
C GLU A 128 15.32 -2.93 12.04
N THR A 129 15.10 -4.01 11.30
CA THR A 129 15.84 -4.29 10.05
C THR A 129 15.51 -3.31 8.92
N GLN A 130 14.36 -2.62 8.98
CA GLN A 130 13.97 -1.60 8.01
C GLN A 130 14.51 -0.21 8.35
N ALA A 131 14.93 0.02 9.61
CA ALA A 131 15.40 1.33 10.06
C ALA A 131 16.57 1.89 9.22
N PRO A 132 17.59 1.11 8.80
CA PRO A 132 18.65 1.62 7.94
C PRO A 132 18.16 2.10 6.56
N LEU A 133 17.14 1.44 5.98
CA LEU A 133 16.56 1.83 4.69
C LEU A 133 15.90 3.20 4.80
N VAL A 134 15.10 3.39 5.85
CA VAL A 134 14.43 4.66 6.15
C VAL A 134 15.45 5.76 6.47
N ALA A 135 16.45 5.46 7.31
CA ALA A 135 17.47 6.42 7.71
C ALA A 135 18.32 6.89 6.52
N ARG A 136 18.74 5.97 5.63
CA ARG A 136 19.46 6.32 4.39
C ARG A 136 18.62 7.26 3.53
N ARG A 137 17.34 6.95 3.34
CA ARG A 137 16.47 7.79 2.53
C ARG A 137 16.25 9.18 3.13
N LEU A 138 16.14 9.28 4.46
CA LEU A 138 16.09 10.58 5.15
C LEU A 138 17.39 11.37 4.99
N ALA A 139 18.55 10.71 5.09
CA ALA A 139 19.86 11.32 4.88
C ALA A 139 19.98 11.88 3.45
N GLU A 140 19.62 11.09 2.43
CA GLU A 140 19.60 11.52 1.02
C GLU A 140 18.73 12.77 0.82
N LEU A 141 17.51 12.77 1.35
CA LEU A 141 16.59 13.91 1.24
C LEU A 141 17.05 15.15 2.03
N SER A 142 17.96 14.96 2.99
CA SER A 142 18.60 16.03 3.76
C SER A 142 19.92 16.50 3.13
N GLY A 143 20.33 15.93 1.98
CA GLY A 143 21.59 16.25 1.33
C GLY A 143 22.83 15.63 2.00
N ILE A 144 22.66 14.62 2.84
CA ILE A 144 23.74 13.90 3.51
C ILE A 144 24.18 12.72 2.64
N ASP A 145 25.46 12.66 2.32
CA ASP A 145 26.08 11.58 1.54
C ASP A 145 26.42 10.39 2.46
N VAL A 146 25.70 9.27 2.30
CA VAL A 146 25.93 8.03 3.05
C VAL A 146 26.78 7.09 2.20
N ARG A 147 27.98 6.78 2.69
CA ARG A 147 28.94 5.89 2.01
C ARG A 147 29.05 4.56 2.73
N ASP A 148 29.16 3.49 1.97
CA ASP A 148 29.50 2.18 2.52
C ASP A 148 30.99 2.20 2.91
N CYS A 149 31.30 1.79 4.13
CA CYS A 149 32.66 1.74 4.66
C CYS A 149 33.25 0.32 4.65
#